data_AF-A0A520MSR1-F1
#
_entry.id   AF-A0A520MSR1-F1
#
_cell.length_a   1.000
_cell.length_b   1.000
_cell.length_c   1.000
_cell.angle_alpha   90.00
_cell.angle_beta   90.00
_cell.angle_gamma   90.00
#
_symmetry.space_group_name_H-M   'P 1'
#
loop_
_entity.id
_entity.type
_entity.pdbx_description
1 polymer ?
#
loop_
_entity_poly.entity_id
_entity_poly.type
_entity_poly.pdbx_seq_one_letter_code
_entity_poly.pdbx_strand_id
1 'polypeptide(L)'
;MINIRLVLLLAFTINISASDTGVPGPRDCFWSLGPHSGDPYINLAYPDSNVYYWASVFTMPEGSELYIDGEYPYSRYMSIISYNARGKPLESLADYLIEPQKTSINPFVSGNQRLNKNRDYNIQVFNKEPVTNRETGV
;
A
#
# COMPACT_ATOMS: atom_id res chain seq x y z
N MET A 1 -40.73 41.97 44.20
CA MET A 1 -39.29 41.71 43.98
C MET A 1 -39.08 40.21 43.95
N ILE A 2 -38.82 39.61 42.78
CA ILE A 2 -38.11 38.33 42.54
C ILE A 2 -37.98 38.24 41.02
N ASN A 3 -36.76 38.24 40.50
CA ASN A 3 -36.48 38.15 39.08
C ASN A 3 -35.53 36.96 38.90
N ILE A 4 -36.11 35.79 38.61
CA ILE A 4 -35.35 34.55 38.39
C ILE A 4 -34.84 34.57 36.96
N ARG A 5 -33.54 34.85 36.78
CA ARG A 5 -32.87 34.63 35.50
C ARG A 5 -32.44 33.17 35.41
N LEU A 6 -33.18 32.40 34.61
CA LEU A 6 -32.84 31.04 34.24
C LEU A 6 -31.65 31.08 33.27
N VAL A 7 -30.47 30.64 33.71
CA VAL A 7 -29.29 30.48 32.86
C VAL A 7 -29.28 29.03 32.37
N LEU A 8 -29.65 28.81 31.10
CA LEU A 8 -29.45 27.51 30.44
C LEU A 8 -27.97 27.38 30.06
N LEU A 9 -27.23 26.51 30.75
CA LEU A 9 -25.94 26.02 30.30
C LEU A 9 -26.17 24.90 29.27
N LEU A 10 -25.97 25.20 27.98
CA LEU A 10 -25.83 24.17 26.95
C LEU A 10 -24.44 23.53 27.08
N ALA A 11 -24.38 22.35 27.67
CA ALA A 11 -23.19 21.50 27.60
C ALA A 11 -23.16 20.82 26.22
N PHE A 12 -22.41 21.38 25.27
CA PHE A 12 -22.09 20.69 24.01
C PHE A 12 -21.04 19.61 24.31
N THR A 13 -21.47 18.37 24.45
CA THR A 13 -20.56 17.22 24.50
C THR A 13 -20.06 16.94 23.08
N ILE A 14 -18.81 17.28 22.80
CA ILE A 14 -18.14 16.87 21.57
C ILE A 14 -17.78 15.39 21.74
N ASN A 15 -18.43 14.50 21.00
CA ASN A 15 -18.01 13.11 20.90
C ASN A 15 -16.73 13.08 20.05
N ILE A 16 -15.56 13.11 20.70
CA ILE A 16 -14.29 12.80 20.04
C ILE A 16 -14.22 11.28 19.89
N SER A 17 -14.73 10.78 18.78
CA SER A 17 -14.43 9.42 18.35
C SER A 17 -13.04 9.42 17.76
N ALA A 18 -12.06 8.86 18.46
CA ALA A 18 -10.80 8.50 17.82
C ALA A 18 -11.12 7.42 16.78
N SER A 19 -11.03 7.75 15.50
CA SER A 19 -10.98 6.73 14.47
C SER A 19 -9.62 6.03 14.65
N ASP A 20 -9.62 4.80 15.13
CA ASP A 20 -8.47 3.91 14.97
C ASP A 20 -8.36 3.56 13.49
N THR A 21 -7.96 4.54 12.69
CA THR A 21 -7.48 4.28 11.35
C THR A 21 -6.08 3.75 11.56
N GLY A 22 -5.96 2.45 11.79
CA GLY A 22 -4.67 1.77 11.72
C GLY A 22 -3.93 2.13 10.42
N VAL A 23 -2.67 1.69 10.30
CA VAL A 23 -1.81 2.00 9.14
C VAL A 23 -2.60 1.93 7.82
N PRO A 24 -2.74 3.07 7.09
CA PRO A 24 -3.48 3.10 5.83
C PRO A 24 -2.85 2.15 4.81
N GLY A 25 -3.69 1.41 4.10
CA GLY A 25 -3.25 0.44 3.09
C GLY A 25 -4.24 -0.72 2.96
N PRO A 26 -4.08 -1.57 1.94
CA PRO A 26 -5.01 -2.66 1.69
C PRO A 26 -4.92 -3.69 2.83
N ARG A 27 -6.04 -3.95 3.50
CA ARG A 27 -6.24 -5.13 4.35
C ARG A 27 -7.54 -5.80 3.94
N ASP A 28 -7.42 -6.72 2.99
CA ASP A 28 -8.54 -7.46 2.43
C ASP A 28 -8.23 -8.96 2.40
N CYS A 29 -9.11 -9.74 1.77
CA CYS A 29 -8.93 -11.19 1.67
C CYS A 29 -7.64 -11.58 0.91
N PHE A 30 -7.17 -10.73 0.00
CA PHE A 30 -5.94 -10.97 -0.75
C PHE A 30 -4.73 -10.52 0.09
N TRP A 31 -4.68 -9.26 0.48
CA TRP A 31 -3.66 -8.66 1.34
C TRP A 31 -3.90 -8.96 2.82
N SER A 32 -3.94 -10.25 3.14
CA SER A 32 -4.34 -10.78 4.45
C SER A 32 -3.21 -10.77 5.49
N LEU A 33 -1.94 -10.64 5.06
CA LEU A 33 -0.78 -10.62 5.94
C LEU A 33 -0.24 -9.20 6.06
N GLY A 34 -0.06 -8.75 7.30
CA GLY A 34 0.52 -7.45 7.63
C GLY A 34 -0.50 -6.40 8.09
N PRO A 35 -0.09 -5.12 8.11
CA PRO A 35 1.23 -4.64 7.74
C PRO A 35 2.28 -5.13 8.74
N HIS A 36 3.48 -5.33 8.24
CA HIS A 36 4.68 -5.49 9.05
C HIS A 36 5.56 -4.24 8.89
N SER A 37 6.24 -3.81 9.95
CA SER A 37 7.20 -2.73 9.90
C SER A 37 8.21 -2.86 11.05
N GLY A 38 9.12 -1.89 11.17
CA GLY A 38 10.05 -1.84 12.32
C GLY A 38 9.39 -1.49 13.66
N ASP A 39 8.08 -1.20 13.69
CA ASP A 39 7.33 -1.01 14.94
C ASP A 39 7.32 -2.33 15.75
N PRO A 40 7.76 -2.31 17.02
CA PRO A 40 7.84 -3.51 17.87
C PRO A 40 6.55 -4.34 17.96
N TYR A 41 5.38 -3.75 17.75
CA TYR A 41 4.09 -4.44 17.83
C TYR A 41 3.70 -5.20 16.56
N ILE A 42 4.29 -4.85 15.41
CA ILE A 42 4.04 -5.49 14.10
C ILE A 42 5.33 -5.98 13.43
N ASN A 43 6.40 -6.04 14.19
CA ASN A 43 7.70 -6.52 13.76
C ASN A 43 7.73 -8.06 13.73
N LEU A 44 7.70 -8.62 12.51
CA LEU A 44 7.79 -10.06 12.30
C LEU A 44 9.24 -10.54 12.08
N ALA A 45 10.10 -9.70 11.50
CA ALA A 45 11.42 -10.11 10.97
C ALA A 45 12.44 -8.98 10.87
N TYR A 46 12.38 -7.98 11.76
CA TYR A 46 13.22 -6.77 11.76
C TYR A 46 13.27 -6.05 10.40
N PRO A 47 12.12 -5.73 9.79
CA PRO A 47 12.10 -5.04 8.51
C PRO A 47 12.54 -3.57 8.65
N ASP A 48 12.72 -2.88 7.52
CA ASP A 48 12.98 -1.43 7.51
C ASP A 48 11.89 -0.68 8.31
N SER A 49 12.31 0.21 9.21
CA SER A 49 11.42 0.97 10.08
C SER A 49 10.61 2.05 9.35
N ASN A 50 10.99 2.41 8.13
CA ASN A 50 10.33 3.43 7.32
C ASN A 50 9.41 2.84 6.24
N VAL A 51 9.16 1.53 6.28
CA VAL A 51 8.38 0.81 5.29
C VAL A 51 7.31 -0.03 5.98
N TYR A 52 6.14 -0.12 5.35
CA TYR A 52 5.09 -1.05 5.72
C TYR A 52 4.96 -2.12 4.64
N TYR A 53 4.96 -3.39 5.06
CA TYR A 53 4.91 -4.54 4.18
C TYR A 53 3.57 -5.25 4.32
N TRP A 54 2.86 -5.39 3.20
CA TRP A 54 1.69 -6.26 3.07
C TRP A 54 2.07 -7.47 2.24
N ALA A 55 1.52 -8.62 2.58
CA ALA A 55 1.76 -9.86 1.87
C ALA A 55 0.46 -10.61 1.60
N SER A 56 0.51 -11.40 0.54
CA SER A 56 -0.53 -12.32 0.11
C SER A 56 0.14 -13.64 -0.25
N VAL A 57 -0.55 -14.75 0.00
CA VAL A 57 -0.19 -16.07 -0.50
C VAL A 57 -1.30 -16.49 -1.45
N PHE A 58 -0.93 -16.75 -2.70
CA PHE A 58 -1.88 -17.08 -3.75
C PHE A 58 -1.36 -18.25 -4.61
N THR A 59 -2.29 -18.90 -5.29
CA THR A 59 -2.03 -19.89 -6.34
C THR A 59 -2.70 -19.40 -7.61
N MET A 60 -2.05 -19.58 -8.76
CA MET A 60 -2.64 -19.29 -10.07
C MET A 60 -3.03 -20.60 -10.77
N PRO A 61 -4.33 -20.96 -10.82
CA PRO A 61 -4.81 -22.08 -11.62
C PRO A 61 -4.40 -21.97 -13.10
N GLU A 62 -4.37 -23.11 -13.80
CA GLU A 62 -4.13 -23.12 -15.24
C GLU A 62 -5.17 -22.27 -15.98
N GLY A 63 -4.72 -21.42 -16.90
CA GLY A 63 -5.57 -20.49 -17.65
C GLY A 63 -6.06 -19.26 -16.87
N SER A 64 -5.69 -19.12 -15.59
CA SER A 64 -6.02 -17.91 -14.83
C SER A 64 -5.06 -16.75 -15.13
N GLU A 65 -5.57 -15.54 -14.99
CA GLU A 65 -4.77 -14.31 -15.04
C GLU A 65 -4.91 -13.57 -13.71
N LEU A 66 -3.82 -12.93 -13.27
CA LEU A 66 -3.81 -12.10 -12.08
C LEU A 66 -3.28 -10.71 -12.44
N TYR A 67 -4.08 -9.71 -12.08
CA TYR A 67 -3.74 -8.31 -12.25
C TYR A 67 -3.75 -7.61 -10.89
N ILE A 68 -2.81 -6.70 -10.68
CA ILE A 68 -2.76 -5.80 -9.53
C ILE A 68 -3.02 -4.40 -10.04
N ASP A 69 -4.23 -3.90 -9.81
CA ASP A 69 -4.64 -2.53 -10.04
C ASP A 69 -4.31 -1.67 -8.82
N GLY A 70 -3.84 -0.44 -9.05
CA GLY A 70 -3.60 0.49 -7.96
C GLY A 70 -3.22 1.88 -8.42
N GLU A 71 -3.14 2.79 -7.46
CA GLU A 71 -2.57 4.12 -7.62
C GLU A 71 -1.18 4.15 -7.02
N TYR A 72 -0.23 4.81 -7.69
CA TYR A 72 1.06 5.11 -7.09
C TYR A 72 0.83 5.86 -5.75
N PRO A 73 1.47 5.46 -4.64
CA PRO A 73 1.28 6.09 -3.35
C PRO A 73 1.97 7.46 -3.29
N TYR A 74 1.49 8.34 -2.41
CA TYR A 74 2.22 9.57 -2.03
C TYR A 74 3.39 9.25 -1.08
N SER A 75 4.31 8.38 -1.51
CA SER A 75 5.46 7.91 -0.74
C SER A 75 6.78 8.32 -1.39
N ARG A 76 7.90 7.96 -0.77
CA ARG A 76 9.26 8.12 -1.35
C ARG A 76 9.69 6.92 -2.18
N TYR A 77 9.06 5.77 -1.97
CA TYR A 77 9.39 4.51 -2.62
C TYR A 77 8.20 3.53 -2.55
N MET A 78 8.05 2.67 -3.55
CA MET A 78 7.25 1.44 -3.46
C MET A 78 7.88 0.32 -4.30
N SER A 79 7.55 -0.92 -3.96
CA SER A 79 7.93 -2.08 -4.75
C SER A 79 6.94 -3.23 -4.57
N ILE A 80 6.81 -4.07 -5.60
CA ILE A 80 6.14 -5.37 -5.52
C ILE A 80 7.17 -6.46 -5.73
N ILE A 81 7.22 -7.43 -4.82
CA ILE A 81 8.19 -8.54 -4.87
C ILE A 81 7.41 -9.84 -4.79
N SER A 82 7.71 -10.76 -5.70
CA SER A 82 7.15 -12.11 -5.69
C SER A 82 8.14 -13.11 -5.11
N TYR A 83 7.63 -14.14 -4.46
CA TYR A 83 8.41 -15.19 -3.83
C TYR A 83 7.84 -16.55 -4.20
N ASN A 84 8.68 -17.57 -4.27
CA ASN A 84 8.20 -18.94 -4.35
C ASN A 84 7.76 -19.46 -2.98
N ALA A 85 7.19 -20.67 -2.94
CA ALA A 85 6.67 -21.29 -1.72
C ALA A 85 7.74 -21.53 -0.62
N ARG A 86 9.04 -21.42 -0.93
CA ARG A 86 10.14 -21.50 0.05
C ARG A 86 10.59 -20.13 0.55
N GLY A 87 9.92 -19.06 0.16
CA GLY A 87 10.31 -17.68 0.50
C GLY A 87 11.52 -17.17 -0.29
N LYS A 88 11.91 -17.81 -1.39
CA LYS A 88 12.97 -17.29 -2.26
C LYS A 88 12.36 -16.22 -3.18
N PRO A 89 12.95 -15.01 -3.27
CA PRO A 89 12.53 -14.01 -4.25
C PRO A 89 12.59 -14.56 -5.68
N LEU A 90 11.57 -14.27 -6.47
CA LEU A 90 11.50 -14.59 -7.89
C LEU A 90 11.69 -13.33 -8.75
N GLU A 91 10.92 -12.29 -8.48
CA GLU A 91 10.91 -11.05 -9.26
C GLU A 91 10.75 -9.83 -8.35
N SER A 92 11.30 -8.69 -8.76
CA SER A 92 11.20 -7.43 -8.03
C SER A 92 10.86 -6.30 -8.98
N LEU A 93 9.76 -5.60 -8.71
CA LEU A 93 9.27 -4.49 -9.50
C LEU A 93 9.27 -3.22 -8.64
N ALA A 94 10.32 -2.42 -8.79
CA ALA A 94 10.43 -1.12 -8.15
C ALA A 94 9.56 -0.07 -8.85
N ASP A 95 9.16 0.97 -8.13
CA ASP A 95 8.24 2.01 -8.58
C ASP A 95 8.53 2.59 -9.97
N TYR A 96 9.76 3.00 -10.26
CA TYR A 96 10.18 3.60 -11.53
C TYR A 96 10.17 2.62 -12.71
N LEU A 97 10.05 1.31 -12.44
CA LEU A 97 9.90 0.26 -13.46
C LEU A 97 8.43 -0.06 -13.77
N ILE A 98 7.49 0.40 -12.94
CA ILE A 98 6.07 0.17 -13.16
C ILE A 98 5.62 1.10 -14.29
N GLU A 99 4.94 0.54 -15.29
CA GLU A 99 4.34 1.33 -16.36
C GLU A 99 3.00 1.91 -15.86
N PRO A 100 2.75 3.22 -16.03
CA PRO A 100 1.46 3.79 -15.70
C PRO A 100 0.40 3.38 -16.73
N GLN A 101 -0.87 3.43 -16.33
CA GLN A 101 -1.99 3.36 -17.26
C GLN A 101 -1.91 4.48 -18.30
N LYS A 102 -2.52 4.28 -19.48
CA LYS A 102 -2.41 5.18 -20.65
C LYS A 102 -2.71 6.67 -20.36
N THR A 103 -3.61 6.94 -19.42
CA THR A 103 -4.04 8.30 -19.04
C THR A 103 -3.37 8.82 -17.77
N SER A 104 -2.42 8.07 -17.23
CA SER A 104 -1.77 8.28 -15.94
C SER A 104 -0.26 8.47 -16.12
N ILE A 105 0.41 8.97 -15.09
CA ILE A 105 1.86 9.11 -15.09
C ILE A 105 2.48 8.27 -13.97
N ASN A 106 3.73 7.86 -14.15
CA ASN A 106 4.53 7.31 -13.06
C ASN A 106 5.26 8.47 -12.34
N PRO A 107 4.87 8.83 -11.11
CA PRO A 107 5.45 9.96 -10.38
C PRO A 107 6.86 9.69 -9.82
N PHE A 108 7.36 8.45 -9.93
CA PHE A 108 8.69 8.05 -9.48
C PHE A 108 9.76 8.18 -10.58
N VAL A 109 9.36 8.45 -11.82
CA VAL A 109 10.29 8.79 -12.91
C VAL A 109 10.71 10.26 -12.80
N SER A 110 12.01 10.52 -12.87
CA SER A 110 12.57 11.89 -12.79
C SER A 110 11.94 12.81 -13.83
N GLY A 111 11.56 14.02 -13.40
CA GLY A 111 10.89 15.02 -14.22
C GLY A 111 9.35 14.97 -14.17
N ASN A 112 8.75 13.86 -13.73
CA ASN A 112 7.31 13.77 -13.57
C ASN A 112 6.80 14.50 -12.32
N GLN A 113 5.56 14.99 -12.37
CA GLN A 113 4.94 15.67 -11.24
C GLN A 113 4.57 14.68 -10.13
N ARG A 114 5.27 14.73 -9.00
CA ARG A 114 5.09 13.82 -7.87
C ARG A 114 3.67 13.82 -7.28
N LEU A 115 2.96 14.94 -7.40
CA LEU A 115 1.61 15.13 -6.85
C LEU A 115 0.50 15.06 -7.91
N ASN A 116 0.78 14.52 -9.09
CA ASN A 116 -0.26 14.33 -10.10
C ASN A 116 -1.34 13.38 -9.58
N LYS A 117 -2.61 13.68 -9.89
CA LYS A 117 -3.76 12.88 -9.49
C LYS A 117 -3.98 11.66 -10.38
N ASN A 118 -3.60 11.73 -11.66
CA ASN A 118 -3.73 10.62 -12.61
C ASN A 118 -2.48 9.75 -12.49
N ARG A 119 -2.56 8.72 -11.66
CA ARG A 119 -1.40 7.94 -11.22
C ARG A 119 -1.70 6.45 -11.06
N ASP A 120 -2.63 5.96 -11.87
CA ASP A 120 -3.01 4.56 -11.90
C ASP A 120 -1.95 3.72 -12.61
N TYR A 121 -1.81 2.48 -12.17
CA TYR A 121 -1.06 1.42 -12.83
C TYR A 121 -1.90 0.13 -12.85
N ASN A 122 -1.52 -0.78 -13.76
CA ASN A 122 -2.04 -2.15 -13.80
C ASN A 122 -0.85 -3.08 -14.06
N ILE A 123 -0.64 -4.05 -13.17
CA ILE A 123 0.48 -4.98 -13.24
C ILE A 123 -0.07 -6.38 -13.50
N GLN A 124 0.33 -7.00 -14.60
CA GLN A 124 0.03 -8.41 -14.86
C GLN A 124 1.08 -9.30 -14.19
N VAL A 125 0.63 -10.28 -13.41
CA VAL A 125 1.47 -11.32 -12.83
C VAL A 125 1.44 -12.53 -13.75
N PHE A 126 2.62 -12.99 -14.18
CA PHE A 126 2.73 -14.18 -15.04
C PHE A 126 3.01 -15.43 -14.21
N ASN A 127 2.29 -16.52 -14.51
CA ASN A 127 2.55 -17.84 -13.95
C ASN A 127 3.68 -18.56 -14.70
N LYS A 128 4.89 -18.00 -14.67
CA LYS A 128 6.11 -18.58 -15.27
C LYS A 128 7.35 -18.11 -14.54
N GLU A 129 8.40 -18.90 -14.60
CA GLU A 129 9.72 -18.50 -14.10
C GLU A 129 10.26 -17.31 -14.90
N PRO A 130 10.87 -16.29 -14.24
CA PRO A 130 11.55 -15.21 -14.92
C PRO A 130 12.68 -15.75 -15.81
N VAL A 131 12.72 -15.32 -17.07
CA VAL A 131 13.72 -15.76 -18.07
C VAL A 131 14.90 -14.80 -18.21
N THR A 132 14.75 -13.60 -17.67
CA THR A 132 15.75 -12.54 -17.67
C THR A 132 15.87 -12.02 -16.25
N ASN A 133 17.09 -11.82 -15.76
CA ASN A 133 17.27 -10.99 -14.59
C ASN A 133 16.93 -9.55 -14.98
N ARG A 134 15.88 -8.98 -14.39
CA ARG A 134 15.73 -7.52 -14.42
C ARG A 134 16.92 -6.93 -13.70
N GLU A 135 17.47 -5.84 -14.24
CA GLU A 135 18.40 -5.02 -13.50
C GLU A 135 17.69 -4.58 -12.22
N THR A 136 18.19 -5.06 -11.08
CA THR A 136 17.76 -4.53 -9.80
C THR A 136 18.29 -3.11 -9.72
N GLY A 137 17.45 -2.16 -9.30
CA GLY A 137 17.92 -0.81 -9.01
C GLY A 137 19.09 -0.88 -8.05
N VAL A 138 20.16 -0.15 -8.39
CA VAL A 138 21.37 -0.03 -7.57
C VAL A 138 21.04 0.60 -6.22
#